data_AF-A0A453AM86-F1
#
_entry.id   AF-A0A453AM86-F1
#
_cell.length_a   1.000
_cell.length_b   1.000
_cell.length_c   1.000
_cell.angle_alpha   90.00
_cell.angle_beta   90.00
_cell.angle_gamma   90.00
#
_symmetry.space_group_name_H-M   'P 1'
#
loop_
_entity.id
_entity.type
_entity.pdbx_description
1 polymer ?
#
loop_
_entity_poly.entity_id
_entity_poly.type
_entity_poly.pdbx_seq_one_letter_code
_entity_poly.pdbx_strand_id
1 'polypeptide(L)'
;QTQPITEVMNRYTVCSNGMNSLNAYSEFRPVIGDGECFYRSFIFSYLEQVLDRPDTDEERRLLDVVEKASARHADLGWNSKFSRSSRAFKKLLEKVMRWKKMESTSSCRKEELLKFFSTYDKTLDIFAFLRLLVAIQICSHSEEYVPHIPVVASGDCSLEVVSISNQHPFPYINSC
;
A
#
# COMPACT_ATOMS: atom_id res chain seq x y z
N GLN A 1 0.26 12.40 -12.49
CA GLN A 1 0.86 12.19 -13.83
C GLN A 1 2.31 11.77 -13.65
N THR A 2 2.88 10.95 -14.54
CA THR A 2 4.33 10.64 -14.51
C THR A 2 5.13 11.86 -14.98
N GLN A 3 6.33 12.08 -14.44
CA GLN A 3 7.20 13.22 -14.75
C GLN A 3 8.64 12.73 -14.99
N PRO A 4 9.45 13.37 -15.86
CA PRO A 4 10.86 13.05 -16.03
C PRO A 4 11.65 13.25 -14.74
N ILE A 5 12.68 12.43 -14.47
CA ILE A 5 13.48 12.55 -13.24
C ILE A 5 14.19 13.92 -13.11
N THR A 6 14.41 14.61 -14.23
CA THR A 6 15.00 15.96 -14.29
C THR A 6 14.20 16.98 -13.50
N GLU A 7 12.88 16.81 -13.34
CA GLU A 7 12.05 17.66 -12.48
C GLU A 7 12.45 17.56 -11.00
N VAL A 8 12.87 16.37 -10.53
CA VAL A 8 13.41 16.20 -9.17
C VAL A 8 14.76 16.92 -9.07
N MET A 9 15.64 16.70 -10.04
CA MET A 9 16.97 17.31 -10.04
C MET A 9 16.91 18.84 -10.05
N ASN A 10 16.01 19.43 -10.84
CA ASN A 10 15.80 20.87 -10.92
C ASN A 10 15.27 21.47 -9.61
N ARG A 11 14.41 20.75 -8.87
CA ARG A 11 13.81 21.24 -7.60
C ARG A 11 14.76 21.16 -6.41
N TYR A 12 15.70 20.21 -6.41
CA TYR A 12 16.66 19.99 -5.31
C TYR A 12 18.09 20.42 -5.68
N THR A 13 18.22 21.41 -6.57
CA THR A 13 19.52 21.93 -7.01
C THR A 13 20.35 22.46 -5.82
N VAL A 14 21.52 21.85 -5.60
CA VAL A 14 22.56 22.09 -4.55
C VAL A 14 22.59 21.03 -3.41
N CYS A 15 23.11 19.83 -3.73
CA CYS A 15 23.98 19.01 -2.86
C CYS A 15 24.62 17.86 -3.67
N SER A 16 25.84 18.08 -4.18
CA SER A 16 26.50 17.24 -5.20
C SER A 16 26.84 15.80 -4.81
N ASN A 17 26.69 15.41 -3.54
CA ASN A 17 27.22 14.13 -3.05
C ASN A 17 26.17 13.00 -2.95
N GLY A 18 24.88 13.31 -3.12
CA GLY A 18 23.78 12.33 -2.95
C GLY A 18 23.07 11.87 -4.24
N MET A 19 23.25 12.56 -5.37
CA MET A 19 22.36 12.43 -6.54
C MET A 19 22.82 11.46 -7.62
N ASN A 20 24.02 10.85 -7.51
CA ASN A 20 24.52 9.87 -8.48
C ASN A 20 23.59 8.64 -8.63
N SER A 21 22.78 8.34 -7.63
CA SER A 21 21.76 7.28 -7.65
C SER A 21 20.53 7.60 -8.52
N LEU A 22 20.18 8.88 -8.69
CA LEU A 22 19.00 9.28 -9.47
C LEU A 22 19.19 9.08 -10.98
N ASN A 23 20.44 9.05 -11.45
CA ASN A 23 20.79 8.79 -12.85
C ASN A 23 20.34 7.39 -13.35
N ALA A 24 20.02 6.47 -12.44
CA ALA A 24 19.49 5.14 -12.76
C ALA A 24 17.98 5.14 -13.09
N TYR A 25 17.28 6.26 -12.90
CA TYR A 25 15.84 6.39 -13.09
C TYR A 25 15.54 7.37 -14.24
N SER A 26 14.63 7.02 -15.14
CA SER A 26 14.18 7.92 -16.22
C SER A 26 13.06 8.87 -15.77
N GLU A 27 12.16 8.36 -14.93
CA GLU A 27 10.89 8.99 -14.57
C GLU A 27 10.53 8.72 -13.10
N PHE A 28 9.62 9.53 -12.56
CA PHE A 28 8.99 9.33 -11.27
C PHE A 28 7.51 9.73 -11.33
N ARG A 29 6.71 9.24 -10.38
CA ARG A 29 5.30 9.59 -10.24
C ARG A 29 5.13 10.29 -8.88
N PRO A 30 4.85 11.62 -8.83
CA PRO A 30 4.56 12.31 -7.58
C PRO A 30 3.35 11.69 -6.87
N VAL A 31 3.43 11.61 -5.54
CA VAL A 31 2.38 11.06 -4.67
C VAL A 31 2.12 12.07 -3.56
N ILE A 32 0.84 12.28 -3.20
CA ILE A 32 0.43 13.26 -2.19
C ILE A 32 0.98 12.83 -0.82
N GLY A 33 1.55 13.76 -0.07
CA GLY A 33 2.07 13.56 1.29
C GLY A 33 0.98 13.62 2.37
N ASP A 34 -0.06 12.80 2.23
CA ASP A 34 -1.24 12.76 3.11
C ASP A 34 -1.17 11.70 4.23
N GLY A 35 0.01 11.11 4.46
CA GLY A 35 0.19 9.95 5.35
C GLY A 35 -0.15 8.60 4.72
N GLU A 36 -0.76 8.58 3.52
CA GLU A 36 -0.98 7.36 2.73
C GLU A 36 0.12 7.13 1.68
N CYS A 37 1.09 8.04 1.55
CA CYS A 37 2.04 8.08 0.44
C CYS A 37 2.79 6.75 0.22
N PHE A 38 3.21 6.05 1.27
CA PHE A 38 3.83 4.72 1.16
C PHE A 38 2.87 3.69 0.55
N TYR A 39 1.71 3.47 1.17
CA TYR A 39 0.71 2.50 0.71
C TYR A 39 0.20 2.81 -0.69
N ARG A 40 -0.02 4.09 -0.99
CA ARG A 40 -0.43 4.64 -2.29
C ARG A 40 0.63 4.40 -3.37
N SER A 41 1.91 4.61 -3.06
CA SER A 41 3.03 4.32 -3.99
C SER A 41 3.19 2.83 -4.22
N PHE A 42 3.17 2.04 -3.14
CA PHE A 42 3.36 0.59 -3.17
C PHE A 42 2.29 -0.09 -4.03
N ILE A 43 1.00 0.07 -3.71
CA ILE A 43 -0.05 -0.67 -4.42
C ILE A 43 -0.16 -0.25 -5.88
N PHE A 44 0.10 1.03 -6.20
CA PHE A 44 0.05 1.51 -7.57
C PHE A 44 1.18 0.89 -8.41
N SER A 45 2.43 1.02 -7.96
CA SER A 45 3.61 0.49 -8.65
C SER A 45 3.63 -1.04 -8.71
N TYR A 46 3.06 -1.72 -7.71
CA TYR A 46 2.87 -3.17 -7.74
C TYR A 46 1.87 -3.57 -8.83
N LEU A 47 0.71 -2.93 -8.88
CA LEU A 47 -0.33 -3.26 -9.85
C LEU A 47 0.03 -2.87 -11.29
N GLU A 48 0.85 -1.84 -11.51
CA GLU A 48 1.44 -1.56 -12.84
C GLU A 48 2.25 -2.76 -13.35
N GLN A 49 3.06 -3.40 -12.49
CA GLN A 49 3.84 -4.60 -12.85
C GLN A 49 2.97 -5.84 -13.06
N VAL A 50 1.91 -6.00 -12.27
CA VAL A 50 0.94 -7.11 -12.39
C VAL A 50 0.17 -7.01 -13.72
N LEU A 51 -0.21 -5.80 -14.14
CA LEU A 51 -0.83 -5.57 -15.45
C LEU A 51 0.12 -5.89 -16.61
N ASP A 52 1.41 -5.61 -16.48
CA ASP A 52 2.41 -5.91 -17.51
C ASP A 52 2.73 -7.41 -17.67
N ARG A 53 2.25 -8.28 -16.75
CA ARG A 53 2.50 -9.73 -16.74
C ARG A 53 1.20 -10.53 -16.95
N PRO A 54 0.62 -10.53 -18.17
CA PRO A 54 -0.68 -11.14 -18.47
C PRO A 54 -0.72 -12.67 -18.25
N ASP A 55 0.44 -13.31 -18.35
CA ASP A 55 0.72 -14.74 -18.18
C ASP A 55 0.79 -15.19 -16.70
N THR A 56 0.87 -14.25 -15.75
CA THR A 56 0.96 -14.55 -14.32
C THR A 56 -0.39 -14.58 -13.62
N ASP A 57 -0.52 -15.49 -12.65
CA ASP A 57 -1.71 -15.67 -11.80
C ASP A 57 -1.64 -14.87 -10.47
N GLU A 58 -0.91 -13.75 -10.50
CA GLU A 58 -0.56 -12.97 -9.32
C GLU A 58 -1.78 -12.42 -8.57
N GLU A 59 -2.89 -12.13 -9.25
CA GLU A 59 -4.13 -11.73 -8.58
C GLU A 59 -4.74 -12.86 -7.74
N ARG A 60 -4.63 -14.13 -8.18
CA ARG A 60 -5.10 -15.25 -7.35
C ARG A 60 -4.20 -15.47 -6.15
N ARG A 61 -2.88 -15.27 -6.30
CA ARG A 61 -1.93 -15.27 -5.18
C ARG A 61 -2.27 -14.17 -4.17
N LEU A 62 -2.60 -12.96 -4.63
CA LEU A 62 -3.06 -11.87 -3.76
C LEU A 62 -4.40 -12.19 -3.09
N LEU A 63 -5.35 -12.84 -3.78
CA LEU A 63 -6.61 -13.29 -3.17
C LEU A 63 -6.37 -14.30 -2.03
N ASP A 64 -5.48 -15.28 -2.22
CA ASP A 64 -5.06 -16.23 -1.17
C ASP A 64 -4.43 -15.52 0.05
N VAL A 65 -3.61 -14.47 -0.17
CA VAL A 65 -3.11 -13.62 0.92
C VAL A 65 -4.25 -12.93 1.69
N VAL A 66 -5.33 -12.49 1.01
CA VAL A 66 -6.49 -11.89 1.69
C VAL A 66 -7.22 -12.92 2.57
N GLU A 67 -7.40 -14.16 2.12
CA GLU A 67 -8.05 -15.19 2.95
C GLU A 67 -7.17 -15.60 4.14
N LYS A 68 -5.85 -15.75 3.94
CA LYS A 68 -4.89 -16.03 5.02
C LYS A 68 -4.86 -14.92 6.07
N ALA A 69 -4.92 -13.66 5.63
CA ALA A 69 -5.05 -12.52 6.54
C ALA A 69 -6.40 -12.52 7.27
N SER A 70 -7.48 -12.98 6.63
CA SER A 70 -8.80 -13.08 7.27
C SER A 70 -8.84 -14.13 8.38
N ALA A 71 -8.13 -15.25 8.22
CA ALA A 71 -7.99 -16.26 9.27
C ALA A 71 -7.24 -15.68 10.48
N ARG A 72 -6.00 -15.18 10.27
CA ARG A 72 -5.18 -14.56 11.33
C ARG A 72 -5.89 -13.39 12.03
N HIS A 73 -6.67 -12.61 11.30
CA HIS A 73 -7.46 -11.52 11.88
C HIS A 73 -8.56 -12.04 12.82
N ALA A 74 -9.19 -13.17 12.51
CA ALA A 74 -10.19 -13.78 13.38
C ALA A 74 -9.56 -14.25 14.70
N ASP A 75 -8.37 -14.83 14.64
CA ASP A 75 -7.61 -15.28 15.81
C ASP A 75 -7.22 -14.12 16.74
N LEU A 76 -7.00 -12.92 16.19
CA LEU A 76 -6.69 -11.69 16.94
C LEU A 76 -7.93 -11.02 17.59
N GLY A 77 -9.15 -11.44 17.26
CA GLY A 77 -10.39 -10.96 17.90
C GLY A 77 -10.75 -9.49 17.67
N TRP A 78 -10.05 -8.76 16.78
CA TRP A 78 -10.21 -7.30 16.63
C TRP A 78 -11.58 -6.89 16.06
N ASN A 79 -12.26 -5.95 16.72
CA ASN A 79 -13.45 -5.27 16.19
C ASN A 79 -13.06 -4.23 15.12
N SER A 80 -12.68 -4.69 13.93
CA SER A 80 -12.02 -3.85 12.93
C SER A 80 -12.82 -3.66 11.63
N LYS A 81 -12.35 -2.71 10.80
CA LYS A 81 -12.87 -2.46 9.45
C LYS A 81 -12.45 -3.54 8.42
N PHE A 82 -11.87 -4.67 8.83
CA PHE A 82 -11.31 -5.70 7.95
C PHE A 82 -12.30 -6.19 6.88
N SER A 83 -13.55 -6.53 7.25
CA SER A 83 -14.56 -7.02 6.30
C SER A 83 -14.87 -6.02 5.17
N ARG A 84 -14.95 -4.71 5.50
CA ARG A 84 -15.19 -3.65 4.51
C ARG A 84 -13.96 -3.41 3.64
N SER A 85 -12.78 -3.29 4.25
CA SER A 85 -11.53 -2.95 3.58
C SER A 85 -11.00 -4.10 2.69
N SER A 86 -11.03 -5.34 3.18
CA SER A 86 -10.72 -6.54 2.38
C SER A 86 -11.66 -6.68 1.18
N ARG A 87 -12.97 -6.40 1.34
CA ARG A 87 -13.93 -6.38 0.22
C ARG A 87 -13.59 -5.30 -0.82
N ALA A 88 -13.11 -4.14 -0.41
CA ALA A 88 -12.62 -3.12 -1.34
C ALA A 88 -11.38 -3.59 -2.11
N PHE A 89 -10.46 -4.28 -1.43
CA PHE A 89 -9.26 -4.86 -2.05
C PHE A 89 -9.59 -6.00 -3.03
N LYS A 90 -10.47 -6.95 -2.67
CA LYS A 90 -10.95 -8.01 -3.58
C LYS A 90 -11.57 -7.41 -4.87
N LYS A 91 -12.38 -6.35 -4.73
CA LYS A 91 -12.95 -5.61 -5.88
C LYS A 91 -11.91 -4.88 -6.74
N LEU A 92 -10.78 -4.46 -6.17
CA LEU A 92 -9.64 -3.94 -6.95
C LEU A 92 -8.99 -5.06 -7.77
N LEU A 93 -8.71 -6.22 -7.16
CA LEU A 93 -8.15 -7.37 -7.87
C LEU A 93 -9.06 -7.85 -9.01
N GLU A 94 -10.37 -7.93 -8.78
CA GLU A 94 -11.35 -8.22 -9.84
C GLU A 94 -11.32 -7.24 -11.01
N LYS A 95 -10.94 -5.97 -10.79
CA LYS A 95 -10.77 -4.98 -11.85
C LYS A 95 -9.46 -5.20 -12.60
N VAL A 96 -8.36 -5.46 -11.89
CA VAL A 96 -7.06 -5.79 -12.48
C VAL A 96 -7.15 -7.04 -13.37
N MET A 97 -7.80 -8.10 -12.90
CA MET A 97 -8.08 -9.30 -13.70
C MET A 97 -8.92 -9.02 -14.94
N ARG A 98 -9.86 -8.06 -14.89
CA ARG A 98 -10.66 -7.63 -16.05
C ARG A 98 -9.82 -6.82 -17.03
N TRP A 99 -8.99 -5.90 -16.53
CA TRP A 99 -8.09 -5.09 -17.37
C TRP A 99 -7.04 -5.95 -18.08
N LYS A 100 -6.49 -7.00 -17.45
CA LYS A 100 -5.58 -7.97 -18.12
C LYS A 100 -6.23 -8.75 -19.27
N LYS A 101 -7.53 -9.03 -19.17
CA LYS A 101 -8.31 -9.75 -20.20
C LYS A 101 -8.83 -8.85 -21.32
N MET A 102 -8.64 -7.53 -21.20
CA MET A 102 -9.05 -6.58 -22.23
C MET A 102 -8.00 -6.57 -23.34
N GLU A 103 -8.45 -6.69 -24.59
CA GLU A 103 -7.58 -6.63 -25.76
C GLU A 103 -7.11 -5.17 -25.98
N SER A 104 -6.12 -4.74 -25.19
CA SER A 104 -5.64 -3.36 -25.17
C SER A 104 -4.17 -3.24 -24.73
N THR A 105 -3.54 -2.12 -25.08
CA THR A 105 -2.13 -1.86 -24.79
C THR A 105 -1.85 -1.78 -23.28
N SER A 106 -0.61 -2.06 -22.87
CA SER A 106 -0.17 -1.86 -21.46
C SER A 106 -0.49 -0.43 -20.97
N SER A 107 -0.25 0.58 -21.81
CA SER A 107 -0.57 1.99 -21.49
C SER A 107 -2.06 2.20 -21.16
N CYS A 108 -2.97 1.65 -21.98
CA CYS A 108 -4.41 1.74 -21.74
C CYS A 108 -4.80 1.09 -20.40
N ARG A 109 -4.26 -0.11 -20.10
CA ARG A 109 -4.52 -0.83 -18.86
C ARG A 109 -4.00 -0.07 -17.62
N LYS A 110 -2.85 0.59 -17.72
CA LYS A 110 -2.29 1.48 -16.67
C LYS A 110 -3.07 2.78 -16.51
N GLU A 111 -3.66 3.31 -17.57
CA GLU A 111 -4.53 4.48 -17.50
C GLU A 111 -5.82 4.17 -16.71
N GLU A 112 -6.40 2.99 -16.89
CA GLU A 112 -7.57 2.55 -16.10
C GLU A 112 -7.24 2.37 -14.60
N LEU A 113 -6.05 1.85 -14.28
CA LEU A 113 -5.53 1.82 -12.92
C LEU A 113 -5.39 3.25 -12.34
N LEU A 114 -4.87 4.21 -13.13
CA LEU A 114 -4.75 5.61 -12.74
C LEU A 114 -6.11 6.28 -12.51
N LYS A 115 -7.09 6.05 -13.39
CA LYS A 115 -8.48 6.55 -13.22
C LYS A 115 -9.11 6.02 -11.94
N PHE A 116 -8.92 4.72 -11.64
CA PHE A 116 -9.40 4.12 -10.42
C PHE A 116 -8.78 4.78 -9.17
N PHE A 117 -7.45 4.93 -9.13
CA PHE A 117 -6.75 5.54 -7.99
C PHE A 117 -6.92 7.06 -7.88
N SER A 118 -7.41 7.73 -8.93
CA SER A 118 -7.80 9.15 -8.89
C SER A 118 -9.10 9.40 -8.12
N THR A 119 -9.92 8.37 -7.82
CA THR A 119 -11.17 8.53 -7.06
C THR A 119 -10.94 8.36 -5.56
N TYR A 120 -10.57 9.44 -4.87
CA TYR A 120 -10.09 9.46 -3.48
C TYR A 120 -10.89 8.55 -2.52
N ASP A 121 -12.21 8.76 -2.39
CA ASP A 121 -13.09 8.02 -1.47
C ASP A 121 -13.06 6.50 -1.64
N LYS A 122 -12.84 6.01 -2.88
CA LYS A 122 -12.82 4.57 -3.18
C LYS A 122 -11.49 3.91 -2.82
N THR A 123 -10.44 4.71 -2.59
CA THR A 123 -9.08 4.22 -2.33
C THR A 123 -8.73 4.13 -0.84
N LEU A 124 -9.41 4.89 0.03
CA LEU A 124 -9.14 4.87 1.47
C LEU A 124 -9.34 3.49 2.10
N ASP A 125 -10.39 2.76 1.70
CA ASP A 125 -10.62 1.39 2.18
C ASP A 125 -9.56 0.39 1.71
N ILE A 126 -8.88 0.66 0.58
CA ILE A 126 -7.76 -0.14 0.09
C ILE A 126 -6.50 0.14 0.93
N PHE A 127 -6.21 1.40 1.25
CA PHE A 127 -5.07 1.73 2.12
C PHE A 127 -5.29 1.26 3.56
N ALA A 128 -6.52 1.35 4.07
CA ALA A 128 -6.91 0.77 5.35
C ALA A 128 -6.71 -0.76 5.38
N PHE A 129 -6.99 -1.47 4.27
CA PHE A 129 -6.68 -2.90 4.17
C PHE A 129 -5.18 -3.17 4.21
N LEU A 130 -4.37 -2.38 3.50
CA LEU A 130 -2.91 -2.54 3.50
C LEU A 130 -2.30 -2.26 4.88
N ARG A 131 -2.78 -1.25 5.63
CA ARG A 131 -2.43 -1.06 7.06
C ARG A 131 -2.78 -2.29 7.90
N LEU A 132 -3.98 -2.85 7.70
CA LEU A 132 -4.39 -4.05 8.43
C LEU A 132 -3.52 -5.27 8.10
N LEU A 133 -3.12 -5.47 6.84
CA LEU A 133 -2.17 -6.54 6.48
C LEU A 133 -0.83 -6.39 7.22
N VAL A 134 -0.28 -5.17 7.28
CA VAL A 134 0.96 -4.88 8.02
C VAL A 134 0.77 -5.11 9.53
N ALA A 135 -0.33 -4.61 10.12
CA ALA A 135 -0.63 -4.80 11.53
C ALA A 135 -0.81 -6.28 11.90
N ILE A 136 -1.56 -7.05 11.10
CA ILE A 136 -1.73 -8.50 11.27
C ILE A 136 -0.37 -9.21 11.18
N GLN A 137 0.45 -8.92 10.16
CA GLN A 137 1.75 -9.55 10.00
C GLN A 137 2.67 -9.26 11.19
N ILE A 138 2.70 -8.02 11.69
CA ILE A 138 3.51 -7.64 12.85
C ILE A 138 3.02 -8.32 14.13
N CYS A 139 1.71 -8.30 14.40
CA CYS A 139 1.15 -8.89 15.62
C CYS A 139 1.24 -10.43 15.63
N SER A 140 1.08 -11.08 14.47
CA SER A 140 1.23 -12.54 14.33
C SER A 140 2.68 -13.04 14.49
N HIS A 141 3.68 -12.14 14.49
CA HIS A 141 5.10 -12.47 14.67
C HIS A 141 5.74 -11.45 15.63
N SER A 142 5.03 -11.12 16.71
CA SER A 142 5.44 -10.07 17.66
C SER A 142 6.83 -10.31 18.26
N GLU A 143 7.21 -11.57 18.49
CA GLU A 143 8.54 -11.97 18.95
C GLU A 143 9.68 -11.51 18.02
N GLU A 144 9.44 -11.41 16.71
CA GLU A 144 10.41 -10.91 15.71
C GLU A 144 10.45 -9.37 15.67
N TYR A 145 9.28 -8.72 15.68
CA TYR A 145 9.19 -7.29 15.38
C TYR A 145 9.26 -6.38 16.61
N VAL A 146 8.70 -6.77 17.76
CA VAL A 146 8.67 -5.94 18.98
C VAL A 146 10.06 -5.50 19.44
N PRO A 147 11.13 -6.34 19.42
CA PRO A 147 12.48 -5.90 19.77
C PRO A 147 13.05 -4.75 18.93
N HIS A 148 12.49 -4.50 17.75
CA HIS A 148 12.92 -3.46 16.81
C HIS A 148 12.05 -2.20 16.83
N ILE A 149 10.93 -2.22 17.57
CA ILE A 149 10.01 -1.10 17.67
C ILE A 149 10.39 -0.25 18.90
N PRO A 150 10.80 1.02 18.73
CA PRO A 150 11.17 1.87 19.85
C PRO A 150 9.99 2.06 20.81
N VAL A 151 10.23 1.87 22.11
CA VAL A 151 9.25 2.20 23.15
C VAL A 151 9.06 3.72 23.16
N VAL A 152 7.94 4.19 22.60
CA VAL A 152 7.58 5.61 22.59
C VAL A 152 7.06 5.99 23.97
N ALA A 153 7.87 6.75 24.72
CA ALA A 153 7.57 7.12 26.10
C ALA A 153 6.52 8.24 26.22
N SER A 154 5.25 7.96 25.91
CA SER A 154 4.08 8.65 26.49
C SER A 154 2.72 8.04 26.06
N GLY A 155 1.94 7.59 27.02
CA GLY A 155 0.48 7.38 26.88
C GLY A 155 0.04 5.96 26.54
N ASP A 156 -0.87 5.41 27.34
CA ASP A 156 -1.52 4.12 27.10
C ASP A 156 -2.25 4.13 25.74
N CYS A 157 -1.77 3.32 24.80
CA CYS A 157 -2.32 3.23 23.44
C CYS A 157 -2.56 1.76 23.08
N SER A 158 -3.74 1.25 23.41
CA SER A 158 -4.22 -0.04 22.93
C SER A 158 -4.20 -0.10 21.39
N LEU A 159 -3.96 -1.29 20.82
CA LEU A 159 -4.10 -1.53 19.38
C LEU A 159 -5.55 -1.34 18.87
N GLU A 160 -6.51 -1.20 19.80
CA GLU A 160 -7.83 -0.64 19.52
C GLU A 160 -7.73 0.82 19.03
N VAL A 161 -7.79 0.98 17.71
CA VAL A 161 -8.20 2.22 17.03
C VAL A 161 -7.14 3.34 16.92
N VAL A 162 -5.87 3.02 16.64
CA VAL A 162 -4.94 3.97 15.95
C VAL A 162 -4.91 3.75 14.42
N SER A 163 -6.05 3.36 13.85
CA SER A 163 -6.26 3.17 12.40
C SER A 163 -7.24 4.18 11.78
N ILE A 164 -7.60 5.24 12.52
CA ILE A 164 -8.59 6.25 12.12
C ILE A 164 -8.06 7.70 12.26
N SER A 165 -6.98 7.94 13.00
CA SER A 165 -6.44 9.29 13.25
C SER A 165 -5.29 9.64 12.31
N ASN A 166 -5.45 10.68 11.49
CA ASN A 166 -4.50 11.14 10.45
C ASN A 166 -3.19 11.78 10.99
N GLN A 167 -2.65 11.31 12.11
CA GLN A 167 -1.49 11.95 12.76
C GLN A 167 -0.23 11.09 12.85
N HIS A 168 -0.30 9.76 12.69
CA HIS A 168 0.87 8.90 12.84
C HIS A 168 1.00 7.79 11.77
N PRO A 169 2.20 7.56 11.20
CA PRO A 169 2.40 6.67 10.05
C PRO A 169 2.60 5.18 10.38
N PHE A 170 2.72 4.81 11.66
CA PHE A 170 2.95 3.43 12.10
C PHE A 170 1.89 2.94 13.11
N PRO A 171 1.57 1.63 13.14
CA PRO A 171 0.74 1.06 14.20
C PRO A 171 1.51 1.09 15.53
N TYR A 172 0.87 1.62 16.57
CA TYR A 172 1.39 1.58 17.94
C TYR A 172 1.06 0.24 18.56
N ILE A 173 2.07 -0.44 19.08
CA ILE A 173 1.91 -1.71 19.78
C ILE A 173 2.03 -1.44 21.27
N ASN A 174 0.95 -1.68 22.01
CA ASN A 174 1.03 -2.13 23.39
C ASN A 174 0.54 -3.58 23.45
N SER A 175 0.99 -4.31 24.46
CA SER A 175 0.95 -5.78 24.59
C SER A 175 -0.20 -6.47 23.86
N CYS A 176 0.16 -7.45 23.03
CA CYS A 176 -0.72 -8.57 22.74
C CYS A 176 -1.00 -9.38 24.01
#